data_AF-A0A839XRZ6-F1
#
_entry.id   AF-A0A839XRZ6-F1
#
_cell.length_a   1.000
_cell.length_b   1.000
_cell.length_c   1.000
_cell.angle_alpha   90.00
_cell.angle_beta   90.00
_cell.angle_gamma   90.00
#
_symmetry.space_group_name_H-M   'P 1'
#
loop_
_entity.id
_entity.type
_entity.pdbx_description
1 polymer ?
#
loop_
_entity_poly.entity_id
_entity_poly.type
_entity_poly.pdbx_seq_one_letter_code
_entity_poly.pdbx_strand_id
1 'polypeptide(L)'
;MISIGLDVGREHDPAALGVLHSGDPRPNSHRPHWSVLEIGNIELGTEYLDLAKMATSLAGAFHAAGHQTVLSIDATGIGAAVVEMARRNRPGLHICAITIGSSRTLARTDEHDYTVGKHRLTETLQVALEQSGISLPDSDGGVATMDQLRRFARRPTRSGYHKHEAASGHDDLVLALELALWTGDTLHDEYAGVRT
;
A
#
# COMPACT_ATOMS: atom_id res chain seq x y z
N MET A 1 -10.82 10.55 -0.25
CA MET A 1 -9.50 10.27 0.38
C MET A 1 -8.61 9.62 -0.65
N ILE A 2 -7.35 10.04 -0.72
CA ILE A 2 -6.27 9.42 -1.50
C ILE A 2 -5.42 8.59 -0.56
N SER A 3 -5.19 7.33 -0.90
CA SER A 3 -4.28 6.45 -0.18
C SER A 3 -3.19 5.96 -1.12
N ILE A 4 -1.94 6.20 -0.76
CA ILE A 4 -0.77 5.84 -1.58
C ILE A 4 0.02 4.79 -0.82
N GLY A 5 0.35 3.68 -1.45
CA GLY A 5 1.19 2.62 -0.88
C GLY A 5 2.50 2.50 -1.66
N LEU A 6 3.63 2.51 -0.95
CA LEU A 6 4.96 2.32 -1.49
C LEU A 6 5.59 1.06 -0.90
N ASP A 7 5.85 0.08 -1.77
CA ASP A 7 6.81 -1.00 -1.50
C ASP A 7 8.19 -0.54 -2.00
N VAL A 8 9.16 -0.50 -1.08
CA VAL A 8 10.50 0.04 -1.34
C VAL A 8 11.35 -0.92 -2.19
N GLY A 9 10.98 -2.20 -2.27
CA GLY A 9 11.79 -3.20 -2.96
C GLY A 9 13.16 -3.43 -2.30
N ARG A 10 14.07 -4.10 -3.02
CA ARG A 10 15.42 -4.47 -2.56
C ARG A 10 16.42 -4.31 -3.72
N GLU A 11 17.71 -4.55 -3.47
CA GLU A 11 18.78 -4.37 -4.47
C GLU A 11 18.52 -5.07 -5.82
N HIS A 12 17.76 -6.17 -5.84
CA HIS A 12 17.41 -6.91 -7.05
C HIS A 12 15.92 -6.95 -7.37
N ASP A 13 15.09 -6.29 -6.55
CA ASP A 13 13.63 -6.28 -6.68
C ASP A 13 13.17 -4.81 -6.89
N PRO A 14 12.46 -4.48 -7.99
CA PRO A 14 12.01 -3.13 -8.23
C PRO A 14 11.05 -2.65 -7.13
N ALA A 15 11.13 -1.37 -6.77
CA ALA A 15 10.11 -0.75 -5.93
C ALA A 15 8.75 -0.69 -6.68
N ALA A 16 7.65 -0.56 -5.94
CA ALA A 16 6.30 -0.46 -6.50
C ALA A 16 5.47 0.57 -5.76
N LEU A 17 4.61 1.29 -6.49
CA LEU A 17 3.72 2.29 -5.94
C LEU A 17 2.29 2.09 -6.46
N GLY A 18 1.31 2.27 -5.58
CA GLY A 18 -0.11 2.27 -5.91
C GLY A 18 -0.82 3.50 -5.33
N VAL A 19 -1.70 4.11 -6.12
CA VAL A 19 -2.53 5.26 -5.73
C VAL A 19 -3.99 4.89 -5.81
N LEU A 20 -4.70 5.00 -4.69
CA LEU A 20 -6.11 4.67 -4.55
C LEU A 20 -6.92 5.91 -4.21
N HIS A 21 -8.11 6.03 -4.79
CA HIS A 21 -9.08 7.05 -4.47
C HIS A 21 -10.38 6.42 -3.94
N SER A 22 -10.81 6.86 -2.75
CA SER A 22 -12.07 6.42 -2.16
C SER A 22 -13.25 7.08 -2.87
N GLY A 23 -14.18 6.29 -3.39
CA GLY A 23 -15.50 6.73 -3.82
C GLY A 23 -16.56 6.50 -2.74
N ASP A 24 -17.82 6.54 -3.15
CA ASP A 24 -18.95 6.26 -2.26
C ASP A 24 -18.91 4.81 -1.74
N PRO A 25 -19.43 4.57 -0.52
CA PRO A 25 -19.61 3.21 -0.02
C PRO A 25 -20.48 2.37 -0.96
N ARG A 26 -20.19 1.07 -0.99
CA ARG A 26 -20.96 0.13 -1.81
C ARG A 26 -22.37 -0.09 -1.22
N PRO A 27 -23.35 -0.49 -2.04
CA PRO A 27 -24.61 -1.02 -1.52
C PRO A 27 -24.35 -2.15 -0.52
N ASN A 28 -24.91 -2.06 0.69
CA ASN A 28 -24.73 -3.03 1.79
C ASN A 28 -23.31 -3.13 2.39
N SER A 29 -22.44 -2.14 2.19
CA SER A 29 -21.15 -2.05 2.87
C SER A 29 -20.93 -0.65 3.44
N HIS A 30 -20.41 -0.59 4.67
CA HIS A 30 -19.93 0.68 5.25
C HIS A 30 -18.52 1.05 4.77
N ARG A 31 -17.87 0.16 4.01
CA ARG A 31 -16.53 0.39 3.45
C ARG A 31 -16.62 1.13 2.11
N PRO A 32 -15.72 2.09 1.83
CA PRO A 32 -15.68 2.77 0.55
C PRO A 32 -15.36 1.80 -0.60
N HIS A 33 -15.77 2.15 -1.81
CA HIS A 33 -15.18 1.59 -3.01
C HIS A 33 -13.85 2.31 -3.32
N TRP A 34 -12.79 1.56 -3.63
CA TRP A 34 -11.50 2.11 -4.01
C TRP A 34 -11.25 2.01 -5.52
N SER A 35 -10.98 3.14 -6.15
CA SER A 35 -10.50 3.17 -7.54
C SER A 35 -8.99 3.29 -7.55
N VAL A 36 -8.29 2.33 -8.12
CA VAL A 36 -6.84 2.45 -8.34
C VAL A 36 -6.62 3.42 -9.51
N LEU A 37 -6.03 4.57 -9.21
CA LEU A 37 -5.73 5.62 -10.20
C LEU A 37 -4.45 5.28 -10.97
N GLU A 38 -3.44 4.83 -10.24
CA GLU A 38 -2.11 4.51 -10.76
C GLU A 38 -1.53 3.34 -9.98
N ILE A 39 -0.85 2.43 -10.67
CA ILE A 39 -0.10 1.35 -10.06
C ILE A 39 1.03 0.95 -10.99
N GLY A 40 2.24 0.75 -10.47
CA GLY A 40 3.37 0.42 -11.31
C GLY A 40 4.66 0.19 -10.55
N ASN A 41 5.59 -0.48 -11.23
CA ASN A 41 6.96 -0.62 -10.75
C ASN A 41 7.73 0.67 -11.02
N ILE A 42 8.64 0.98 -10.11
CA ILE A 42 9.61 2.07 -10.25
C ILE A 42 10.91 1.46 -10.78
N GLU A 43 11.67 2.26 -11.53
CA GLU A 43 12.91 1.82 -12.17
C GLU A 43 13.88 1.19 -11.15
N LEU A 44 14.39 0.00 -11.49
CA LEU A 44 15.35 -0.72 -10.65
C LEU A 44 16.62 0.13 -10.47
N GLY A 45 17.12 0.21 -9.24
CA GLY A 45 18.29 1.04 -8.92
C GLY A 45 17.95 2.51 -8.63
N THR A 46 16.67 2.89 -8.57
CA THR A 46 16.28 4.21 -8.05
C THR A 46 16.78 4.36 -6.61
N GLU A 47 17.52 5.43 -6.34
CA GLU A 47 18.05 5.72 -5.01
C GLU A 47 16.93 5.89 -3.98
N TYR A 48 17.12 5.36 -2.76
CA TYR A 48 16.13 5.41 -1.69
C TYR A 48 15.66 6.83 -1.35
N LEU A 49 16.57 7.80 -1.45
CA LEU A 49 16.24 9.21 -1.25
C LEU A 49 15.29 9.73 -2.33
N ASP A 50 15.48 9.31 -3.58
CA ASP A 50 14.65 9.75 -4.69
C ASP A 50 13.29 9.03 -4.71
N LEU A 51 13.22 7.77 -4.25
CA LEU A 51 11.95 7.11 -3.92
C LEU A 51 11.16 7.91 -2.88
N ALA A 52 11.80 8.30 -1.76
CA ALA A 52 11.17 9.10 -0.72
C ALA A 52 10.68 10.46 -1.24
N LYS A 53 11.47 11.16 -2.06
CA LYS A 53 11.08 12.45 -2.68
C LYS A 53 9.91 12.28 -3.65
N MET A 54 9.93 11.25 -4.49
CA MET A 54 8.90 11.00 -5.49
C MET A 54 7.55 10.72 -4.80
N ALA A 55 7.53 9.78 -3.84
CA ALA A 55 6.30 9.44 -3.12
C ALA A 55 5.73 10.62 -2.32
N THR A 56 6.59 11.37 -1.62
CA THR A 56 6.14 12.55 -0.86
C THR A 56 5.72 13.73 -1.74
N SER A 57 6.31 13.89 -2.92
CA SER A 57 5.88 14.91 -3.88
C SER A 57 4.52 14.59 -4.47
N LEU A 58 4.28 13.32 -4.82
CA LEU A 58 2.97 12.84 -5.30
C LEU A 58 1.88 13.03 -4.23
N ALA A 59 2.14 12.57 -3.01
CA ALA A 59 1.22 12.74 -1.89
C ALA A 59 0.98 14.22 -1.57
N GLY A 60 2.04 15.04 -1.61
CA GLY A 60 1.95 16.49 -1.43
C GLY A 60 1.11 17.18 -2.51
N ALA A 61 1.15 16.70 -3.75
CA ALA A 61 0.35 17.24 -4.85
C ALA A 61 -1.15 16.97 -4.64
N PHE A 62 -1.54 15.74 -4.27
CA PHE A 62 -2.94 15.43 -3.92
C PHE A 62 -3.41 16.21 -2.69
N HIS A 63 -2.56 16.35 -1.68
CA HIS A 63 -2.88 17.16 -0.50
C HIS A 63 -3.11 18.63 -0.86
N ALA A 64 -2.23 19.22 -1.68
CA ALA A 64 -2.36 20.60 -2.15
C ALA A 64 -3.61 20.81 -3.03
N ALA A 65 -4.07 19.76 -3.73
CA ALA A 65 -5.33 19.77 -4.47
C ALA A 65 -6.59 19.60 -3.58
N GLY A 66 -6.43 19.56 -2.24
CA GLY A 66 -7.53 19.51 -1.29
C GLY A 66 -7.99 18.10 -0.93
N HIS A 67 -7.29 17.05 -1.35
CA HIS A 67 -7.60 15.69 -0.95
C HIS A 67 -7.01 15.36 0.43
N GLN A 68 -7.82 14.77 1.31
CA GLN A 68 -7.29 13.98 2.43
C GLN A 68 -6.38 12.89 1.85
N THR A 69 -5.10 12.91 2.22
CA THR A 69 -4.07 12.08 1.59
C THR A 69 -3.24 11.39 2.67
N VAL A 70 -3.00 10.09 2.51
CA VAL A 70 -2.07 9.31 3.32
C VAL A 70 -1.08 8.59 2.42
N LEU A 71 0.19 8.57 2.85
CA LEU A 71 1.26 7.80 2.23
C LEU A 71 1.69 6.68 3.19
N SER A 72 1.39 5.43 2.86
CA SER A 72 1.96 4.26 3.53
C SER A 72 3.23 3.78 2.84
N ILE A 73 4.23 3.43 3.63
CA ILE A 73 5.52 2.93 3.15
C ILE A 73 5.82 1.62 3.89
N ASP A 74 6.20 0.57 3.18
CA ASP A 74 6.74 -0.63 3.83
C ASP A 74 8.00 -0.24 4.60
N ALA A 75 7.93 -0.35 5.93
CA ALA A 75 9.03 -0.03 6.83
C ALA A 75 9.91 -1.25 7.14
N THR A 76 9.66 -2.40 6.49
CA THR A 76 10.41 -3.62 6.72
C THR A 76 11.83 -3.51 6.14
N GLY A 77 12.84 -3.88 6.93
CA GLY A 77 14.24 -3.84 6.50
C GLY A 77 14.71 -2.41 6.20
N ILE A 78 15.12 -2.15 4.96
CA ILE A 78 15.63 -0.83 4.53
C ILE A 78 14.54 0.24 4.44
N GLY A 79 13.27 -0.18 4.37
CA GLY A 79 12.12 0.71 4.25
C GLY A 79 11.97 1.71 5.42
N ALA A 80 12.41 1.33 6.63
CA ALA A 80 12.45 2.25 7.77
C ALA A 80 13.33 3.50 7.49
N ALA A 81 14.43 3.35 6.74
CA ALA A 81 15.24 4.49 6.34
C ALA A 81 14.52 5.38 5.32
N VAL A 82 13.74 4.80 4.41
CA VAL A 82 12.93 5.54 3.43
C VAL A 82 11.82 6.34 4.13
N VAL A 83 11.17 5.77 5.14
CA VAL A 83 10.21 6.48 6.00
C VAL A 83 10.85 7.72 6.64
N GLU A 84 12.02 7.56 7.24
CA GLU A 84 12.75 8.68 7.86
C GLU A 84 13.12 9.77 6.84
N MET A 85 13.58 9.37 5.65
CA MET A 85 13.84 10.30 4.55
C MET A 85 12.57 11.03 4.10
N ALA A 86 11.44 10.32 3.98
CA ALA A 86 10.16 10.88 3.57
C ALA A 86 9.65 11.92 4.57
N ARG A 87 9.68 11.61 5.88
CA ARG A 87 9.28 12.52 6.95
C ARG A 87 10.13 13.79 7.00
N ARG A 88 11.44 13.66 6.76
CA ARG A 88 12.36 14.82 6.69
C ARG A 88 12.12 15.67 5.44
N ASN A 89 11.83 15.03 4.30
CA ASN A 89 11.58 15.73 3.03
C ASN A 89 10.27 16.53 3.03
N ARG A 90 9.21 16.01 3.67
CA ARG A 90 7.90 16.69 3.75
C ARG A 90 7.29 16.60 5.16
N PRO A 91 7.75 17.47 6.10
CA PRO A 91 7.11 17.61 7.40
C PRO A 91 5.63 17.99 7.25
N GLY A 92 4.76 17.36 8.03
CA GLY A 92 3.31 17.64 8.04
C GLY A 92 2.48 16.83 7.05
N LEU A 93 3.10 16.05 6.15
CA LEU A 93 2.39 15.04 5.37
C LEU A 93 2.07 13.83 6.25
N HIS A 94 0.86 13.26 6.13
CA HIS A 94 0.50 12.04 6.85
C HIS A 94 1.20 10.84 6.20
N ILE A 95 2.27 10.38 6.86
CA ILE A 95 3.08 9.23 6.43
C ILE A 95 2.94 8.11 7.46
N CYS A 96 2.44 6.96 7.01
CA CYS A 96 2.30 5.75 7.81
C CYS A 96 3.44 4.78 7.54
N ALA A 97 4.26 4.48 8.54
CA ALA A 97 5.21 3.38 8.46
C ALA A 97 4.47 2.07 8.72
N ILE A 98 4.49 1.14 7.76
CA ILE A 98 3.89 -0.19 7.91
C ILE A 98 5.00 -1.22 8.03
N THR A 99 5.23 -1.72 9.23
CA THR A 99 6.17 -2.83 9.45
C THR A 99 5.43 -4.15 9.30
N ILE A 100 5.87 -5.01 8.39
CA ILE A 100 5.21 -6.31 8.15
C ILE A 100 5.68 -7.33 9.19
N GLY A 101 4.79 -7.65 10.12
CA GLY A 101 5.03 -8.57 11.22
C GLY A 101 4.57 -10.01 10.96
N SER A 102 4.62 -10.81 12.03
CA SER A 102 4.10 -12.19 12.04
C SER A 102 2.59 -12.27 11.80
N SER A 103 2.07 -13.47 11.53
CA SER A 103 0.65 -13.72 11.21
C SER A 103 -0.38 -13.44 12.32
N ARG A 104 -0.01 -12.86 13.46
CA ARG A 104 -0.98 -12.43 14.50
C ARG A 104 -0.84 -10.97 14.87
N THR A 105 0.12 -10.26 14.29
CA THR A 105 0.46 -8.91 14.72
C THR A 105 -0.53 -7.90 14.14
N LEU A 106 -1.11 -7.10 15.01
CA LEU A 106 -1.72 -5.82 14.69
C LEU A 106 -1.48 -4.92 15.89
N ALA A 107 -0.59 -3.96 15.73
CA ALA A 107 -0.24 -3.01 16.78
C ALA A 107 -0.02 -1.64 16.16
N ARG A 108 -0.62 -0.60 16.74
CA ARG A 108 -0.25 0.79 16.49
C ARG A 108 0.99 1.06 17.33
N THR A 109 2.11 1.37 16.68
CA THR A 109 3.42 1.55 17.33
C THR A 109 3.74 3.02 17.60
N ASP A 110 3.10 3.93 16.85
CA ASP A 110 3.14 5.38 17.06
C ASP A 110 1.82 6.00 16.53
N GLU A 111 1.69 7.32 16.53
CA GLU A 111 0.50 8.03 16.07
C GLU A 111 0.08 7.58 14.66
N HIS A 112 1.01 7.31 13.75
CA HIS A 112 0.68 6.93 12.37
C HIS A 112 1.29 5.60 11.92
N ASP A 113 1.99 4.90 12.83
CA ASP A 113 2.78 3.73 12.50
C ASP A 113 2.14 2.45 13.00
N TYR A 114 2.27 1.39 12.19
CA TYR A 114 1.67 0.11 12.48
C TYR A 114 2.65 -1.03 12.24
N THR A 115 2.56 -2.04 13.10
CA THR A 115 3.04 -3.38 12.77
C THR A 115 1.84 -4.25 12.39
N VAL A 116 1.82 -4.75 11.17
CA VAL A 116 0.70 -5.50 10.59
C VAL A 116 1.19 -6.84 10.09
N GLY A 117 0.53 -7.93 10.50
CA GLY A 117 0.82 -9.25 9.96
C GLY A 117 0.41 -9.35 8.50
N LYS A 118 1.27 -9.91 7.63
CA LYS A 118 1.01 -10.03 6.18
C LYS A 118 -0.39 -10.58 5.84
N HIS A 119 -0.87 -11.57 6.59
CA HIS A 119 -2.22 -12.13 6.40
C HIS A 119 -3.34 -11.09 6.46
N ARG A 120 -3.23 -10.02 7.27
CA ARG A 120 -4.27 -8.98 7.36
C ARG A 120 -4.29 -8.10 6.12
N LEU A 121 -3.12 -7.74 5.62
CA LEU A 121 -2.97 -6.99 4.37
C LEU A 121 -3.64 -7.75 3.22
N THR A 122 -3.32 -9.04 3.11
CA THR A 122 -3.91 -9.95 2.13
C THR A 122 -5.42 -10.16 2.33
N GLU A 123 -5.87 -10.36 3.57
CA GLU A 123 -7.29 -10.55 3.88
C GLU A 123 -8.12 -9.31 3.50
N THR A 124 -7.62 -8.10 3.80
CA THR A 124 -8.26 -6.85 3.40
C THR A 124 -8.41 -6.75 1.88
N LEU A 125 -7.36 -7.10 1.13
CA LEU A 125 -7.41 -7.13 -0.33
C LEU A 125 -8.38 -8.20 -0.87
N GLN A 126 -8.38 -9.41 -0.31
CA GLN A 126 -9.31 -10.47 -0.70
C GLN A 126 -10.76 -10.06 -0.52
N VAL A 127 -11.10 -9.52 0.66
CA VAL A 127 -12.46 -9.02 0.95
C VAL A 127 -12.85 -7.91 -0.02
N ALA A 128 -11.94 -6.97 -0.34
CA ALA A 128 -12.22 -5.93 -1.32
C ALA A 128 -12.46 -6.52 -2.72
N LEU A 129 -11.66 -7.49 -3.17
CA LEU A 129 -11.85 -8.13 -4.48
C LEU A 129 -13.16 -8.92 -4.57
N GLU A 130 -13.45 -9.77 -3.58
CA GLU A 130 -14.67 -10.61 -3.55
C GLU A 130 -15.96 -9.78 -3.58
N GLN A 131 -15.93 -8.62 -2.96
CA GLN A 131 -17.07 -7.73 -2.84
C GLN A 131 -17.06 -6.58 -3.87
N SER A 132 -16.21 -6.64 -4.91
CA SER A 132 -16.06 -5.57 -5.92
C SER A 132 -15.82 -4.18 -5.31
N GLY A 133 -15.05 -4.13 -4.22
CA GLY A 133 -14.65 -2.94 -3.48
C GLY A 133 -13.38 -2.28 -3.98
N ILE A 134 -12.74 -2.87 -4.99
CA ILE A 134 -11.60 -2.29 -5.65
C ILE A 134 -11.68 -2.49 -7.16
N SER A 135 -11.34 -1.45 -7.90
CA SER A 135 -11.21 -1.48 -9.37
C SER A 135 -9.78 -1.14 -9.77
N LEU A 136 -9.24 -1.89 -10.73
CA LEU A 136 -7.92 -1.65 -11.30
C LEU A 136 -8.04 -0.81 -12.58
N PRO A 137 -7.03 0.02 -12.90
CA PRO A 137 -7.03 0.81 -14.12
C PRO A 137 -6.82 -0.08 -15.34
N ASP A 138 -7.34 0.36 -16.49
CA ASP A 138 -7.01 -0.20 -17.80
C ASP A 138 -5.64 0.36 -18.26
N SER A 139 -4.57 -0.17 -17.68
CA SER A 139 -3.18 0.21 -17.95
C SER A 139 -2.25 -0.99 -17.83
N ASP A 140 -1.03 -0.87 -18.35
CA ASP A 140 -0.01 -1.94 -18.22
C ASP A 140 0.23 -2.34 -16.76
N GLY A 141 0.21 -1.35 -15.85
CA GLY A 141 0.28 -1.58 -14.42
C GLY A 141 -0.91 -2.37 -13.87
N GLY A 142 -2.14 -2.03 -14.29
CA GLY A 142 -3.34 -2.78 -13.92
C GLY A 142 -3.32 -4.23 -14.42
N VAL A 143 -2.87 -4.45 -15.66
CA VAL A 143 -2.69 -5.79 -16.25
C VAL A 143 -1.63 -6.58 -15.48
N ALA A 144 -0.47 -5.98 -15.20
CA ALA A 144 0.59 -6.61 -14.43
C ALA A 144 0.14 -6.99 -13.02
N THR A 145 -0.58 -6.10 -12.33
CA THR A 145 -1.17 -6.39 -11.01
C THR A 145 -2.16 -7.54 -11.08
N MET A 146 -3.03 -7.60 -12.09
CA MET A 146 -3.96 -8.74 -12.27
C MET A 146 -3.22 -10.06 -12.46
N ASP A 147 -2.12 -10.06 -13.20
CA ASP A 147 -1.31 -11.27 -13.40
C ASP A 147 -0.59 -11.70 -12.12
N GLN A 148 -0.09 -10.75 -11.32
CA GLN A 148 0.45 -11.05 -9.99
C GLN A 148 -0.63 -11.60 -9.05
N LEU A 149 -1.83 -10.99 -8.99
CA LEU A 149 -2.96 -11.49 -8.20
C LEU A 149 -3.35 -12.93 -8.56
N ARG A 150 -3.39 -13.26 -9.87
CA ARG A 150 -3.66 -14.62 -10.34
C ARG A 150 -2.58 -15.62 -9.91
N ARG A 151 -1.30 -15.21 -9.88
CA ARG A 151 -0.20 -16.05 -9.38
C ARG A 151 -0.29 -16.24 -7.88
N PHE A 152 -0.58 -15.16 -7.15
CA PHE A 152 -0.78 -15.15 -5.71
C PHE A 152 -1.90 -16.12 -5.29
N ALA A 153 -3.05 -16.07 -5.96
CA ALA A 153 -4.19 -16.97 -5.70
C ALA A 153 -3.90 -18.46 -5.94
N ARG A 154 -2.92 -18.79 -6.80
CA ARG A 154 -2.55 -20.18 -7.12
C ARG A 154 -1.56 -20.80 -6.13
N ARG A 155 -0.96 -20.02 -5.23
CA ARG A 155 -0.01 -20.53 -4.24
C ARG A 155 -0.78 -21.28 -3.13
N PRO A 156 -0.54 -22.57 -2.87
CA PRO A 156 -1.24 -23.30 -1.81
C PRO A 156 -0.92 -22.67 -0.45
N THR A 157 -1.94 -22.43 0.37
CA THR A 157 -1.83 -21.99 1.77
C THR A 157 -1.33 -23.13 2.67
N ARG A 158 -0.14 -23.67 2.39
CA ARG A 158 0.47 -24.67 3.29
C ARG A 158 1.13 -23.94 4.45
N SER A 159 0.45 -23.93 5.59
CA SER A 159 0.96 -23.56 6.91
C SER A 159 2.41 -24.04 7.09
N GLY A 160 3.31 -23.08 7.32
CA GLY A 160 4.73 -23.34 7.55
C GLY A 160 5.53 -22.13 7.14
N TYR A 161 6.19 -21.48 8.10
CA TYR A 161 7.22 -20.49 7.85
C TYR A 161 8.18 -20.99 6.76
N HIS A 162 8.04 -20.48 5.55
CA HIS A 162 8.97 -20.76 4.47
C HIS A 162 9.54 -19.44 4.00
N LYS A 163 10.88 -19.36 4.03
CA LYS A 163 11.67 -18.29 3.42
C LYS A 163 11.20 -18.13 1.97
N HIS A 164 10.42 -17.09 1.72
CA HIS A 164 9.98 -16.69 0.40
C HIS A 164 11.15 -15.98 -0.30
N GLU A 165 12.14 -16.74 -0.73
CA GLU A 165 13.17 -16.25 -1.65
C GLU A 165 13.11 -17.11 -2.92
N ALA A 166 13.01 -16.42 -4.05
CA ALA A 166 13.29 -16.90 -5.41
C ALA A 166 12.39 -18.00 -6.00
N ALA A 167 11.11 -17.68 -6.27
CA ALA A 167 10.35 -18.34 -7.34
C ALA A 167 9.70 -17.28 -8.24
N SER A 168 10.46 -16.87 -9.27
CA SER A 168 10.14 -15.98 -10.40
C SER A 168 8.73 -15.38 -10.44
N GLY A 169 8.64 -14.10 -10.06
CA GLY A 169 7.43 -13.29 -10.12
C GLY A 169 7.33 -12.47 -8.85
N HIS A 170 7.87 -11.25 -8.88
CA HIS A 170 7.77 -10.35 -7.75
C HIS A 170 6.29 -10.02 -7.47
N ASP A 171 5.91 -9.92 -6.20
CA ASP A 171 4.54 -9.57 -5.77
C ASP A 171 4.46 -8.09 -5.36
N ASP A 172 5.43 -7.28 -5.77
CA ASP A 172 5.63 -5.90 -5.26
C ASP A 172 4.43 -5.00 -5.60
N LEU A 173 3.79 -5.18 -6.75
CA LEU A 173 2.58 -4.42 -7.11
C LEU A 173 1.41 -4.80 -6.19
N VAL A 174 1.28 -6.10 -5.88
CA VAL A 174 0.25 -6.57 -4.93
C VAL A 174 0.54 -6.01 -3.53
N LEU A 175 1.81 -5.96 -3.10
CA LEU A 175 2.15 -5.40 -1.80
C LEU A 175 1.90 -3.89 -1.74
N ALA A 176 2.29 -3.12 -2.75
CA ALA A 176 1.97 -1.69 -2.84
C ALA A 176 0.46 -1.44 -2.79
N LEU A 177 -0.33 -2.27 -3.48
CA LEU A 177 -1.79 -2.24 -3.44
C LEU A 177 -2.35 -2.57 -2.05
N GLU A 178 -1.84 -3.63 -1.41
CA GLU A 178 -2.21 -4.05 -0.06
C GLU A 178 -1.94 -2.95 0.98
N LEU A 179 -0.78 -2.30 0.89
CA LEU A 179 -0.40 -1.18 1.77
C LEU A 179 -1.34 0.02 1.61
N ALA A 180 -1.62 0.40 0.36
CA ALA A 180 -2.53 1.52 0.08
C ALA A 180 -3.94 1.21 0.56
N LEU A 181 -4.45 0.02 0.27
CA LEU A 181 -5.82 -0.38 0.62
C LEU A 181 -6.00 -0.51 2.13
N TRP A 182 -5.10 -1.23 2.81
CA TRP A 182 -5.21 -1.46 4.25
C TRP A 182 -5.13 -0.16 5.05
N THR A 183 -4.17 0.71 4.71
CA THR A 183 -4.05 2.03 5.36
C THR A 183 -5.27 2.90 5.05
N GLY A 184 -5.72 2.88 3.79
CA GLY A 184 -6.93 3.58 3.36
C GLY A 184 -8.14 3.16 4.18
N ASP A 185 -8.45 1.87 4.23
CA ASP A 185 -9.59 1.31 4.98
C ASP A 185 -9.50 1.57 6.48
N THR A 186 -8.29 1.47 7.05
CA THR A 186 -8.07 1.67 8.50
C THR A 186 -8.32 3.11 8.90
N LEU A 187 -7.86 4.07 8.08
CA LEU A 187 -7.95 5.49 8.39
C LEU A 187 -9.19 6.17 7.81
N HIS A 188 -9.91 5.52 6.89
CA HIS A 188 -11.11 6.11 6.28
C HIS A 188 -12.13 6.51 7.33
N ASP A 189 -12.37 5.65 8.32
CA ASP A 189 -13.32 5.90 9.41
C ASP A 189 -12.83 7.04 10.32
N GLU A 190 -11.51 7.10 10.58
CA GLU A 190 -10.89 8.20 11.34
C GLU A 190 -11.08 9.55 10.63
N TYR A 191 -10.93 9.58 9.31
CA TYR A 191 -11.12 10.79 8.51
C TYR A 191 -12.58 11.16 8.24
N ALA A 192 -13.47 10.17 8.14
CA ALA A 192 -14.90 10.39 7.97
C ALA A 192 -15.53 11.03 9.23
N GLY A 193 -14.98 10.74 10.41
CA GLY A 193 -15.37 11.37 11.68
C GLY A 193 -14.89 12.82 11.87
N VAL A 194 -13.98 13.32 11.02
CA VAL A 194 -13.39 14.67 11.11
C VAL A 194 -14.15 15.69 10.24
N ARG A 195 -15.31 15.32 9.67
CA ARG A 195 -16.24 16.29 9.08
C ARG A 195 -16.94 17.11 10.17
N THR A 196 -16.27 18.13 10.69
CA THR A 196 -16.86 19.27 11.44
C THR A 196 -17.10 20.45 10.52
#